data_AF-A0A8H9KXG7-F1
#
_entry.id   AF-A0A8H9KXG7-F1
#
_cell.length_a   1.000
_cell.length_b   1.000
_cell.length_c   1.000
_cell.angle_alpha   90.00
_cell.angle_beta   90.00
_cell.angle_gamma   90.00
#
_symmetry.space_group_name_H-M   'P 1'
#
loop_
_entity.id
_entity.type
_entity.pdbx_description
1 polymer ?
#
loop_
_entity_poly.entity_id
_entity_poly.type
_entity_poly.pdbx_seq_one_letter_code
_entity_poly.pdbx_strand_id
1 'polypeptide(L)'
;MLAGDVAAKRFAPTKWREGYDQGQVDDFLDRVRATLAAYERGRPAEPLTAEDVTMSRFRPTRFRDGYDQDEVDDFLDQVVVELRQHEARWSSGA
;
A
#
# COMPACT_ATOMS: atom_id res chain seq x y z
N MET A 1 -7.31 5.19 -7.71
CA MET A 1 -7.46 4.00 -6.86
C MET A 1 -8.27 4.40 -5.63
N LEU A 2 -9.24 3.58 -5.25
CA LEU A 2 -10.09 3.76 -4.06
C LEU A 2 -9.67 2.80 -2.94
N ALA A 3 -10.13 3.07 -1.72
CA ALA A 3 -9.93 2.17 -0.58
C ALA A 3 -10.51 0.76 -0.83
N GLY A 4 -11.59 0.67 -1.61
CA GLY A 4 -12.17 -0.60 -2.04
C GLY A 4 -11.24 -1.42 -2.95
N ASP A 5 -10.45 -0.76 -3.79
CA ASP A 5 -9.51 -1.43 -4.69
C ASP A 5 -8.38 -2.09 -3.90
N VAL A 6 -7.87 -1.41 -2.86
CA VAL A 6 -6.87 -1.96 -1.94
C VAL A 6 -7.40 -3.18 -1.19
N ALA A 7 -8.65 -3.12 -0.71
CA ALA A 7 -9.28 -4.24 -0.01
C ALA A 7 -9.54 -5.45 -0.92
N ALA A 8 -9.77 -5.22 -2.21
CA ALA A 8 -10.02 -6.26 -3.19
C ALA A 8 -8.73 -6.91 -3.73
N LYS A 9 -7.58 -6.24 -3.61
CA LYS A 9 -6.30 -6.74 -4.10
C LYS A 9 -5.96 -8.08 -3.42
N ARG A 10 -5.56 -9.04 -4.25
CA ARG A 10 -5.01 -10.33 -3.85
C ARG A 10 -3.67 -10.48 -4.55
N PHE A 11 -2.63 -10.80 -3.79
CA PHE A 11 -1.31 -11.11 -4.34
C PHE A 11 -1.15 -12.62 -4.50
N ALA A 12 -0.39 -13.02 -5.51
CA ALA A 12 -0.02 -14.40 -5.72
C ALA A 12 0.86 -14.89 -4.56
N PRO A 13 0.52 -16.04 -3.94
CA PRO A 13 1.41 -16.66 -2.97
C PRO A 13 2.62 -17.28 -3.68
N THR A 14 3.80 -17.17 -3.07
CA THR A 14 5.03 -17.79 -3.56
C THR A 14 5.71 -18.61 -2.46
N LYS A 15 6.30 -19.75 -2.87
CA LYS A 15 7.10 -20.65 -2.01
C LYS A 15 8.51 -20.91 -2.55
N TRP A 16 8.70 -20.73 -3.87
CA TRP A 16 9.91 -21.12 -4.59
C TRP A 16 10.78 -19.92 -4.98
N ARG A 17 10.24 -18.70 -4.84
CA ARG A 17 10.94 -17.42 -5.04
C ARG A 17 10.94 -16.64 -3.73
N GLU A 18 11.75 -15.60 -3.68
CA GLU A 18 11.70 -14.66 -2.56
C GLU A 18 10.33 -13.97 -2.55
N GLY A 19 9.68 -13.94 -1.39
CA GLY A 19 8.40 -13.27 -1.20
C GLY A 19 8.47 -12.28 -0.05
N TYR A 20 7.52 -11.37 0.06
CA TYR A 20 7.34 -10.58 1.28
C TYR A 20 6.44 -11.30 2.28
N ASP A 21 6.69 -11.05 3.55
CA ASP A 21 5.88 -11.56 4.65
C ASP A 21 4.43 -11.08 4.52
N GLN A 22 3.50 -12.02 4.33
CA GLN A 22 2.10 -11.72 4.03
C GLN A 22 1.44 -10.87 5.11
N GLY A 23 1.70 -11.18 6.39
CA GLY A 23 1.13 -10.43 7.51
C GLY A 23 1.59 -8.98 7.53
N GLN A 24 2.88 -8.72 7.29
CA GLN A 24 3.38 -7.34 7.22
C GLN A 24 2.82 -6.56 6.03
N VAL A 25 2.63 -7.22 4.88
CA VAL A 25 2.02 -6.59 3.71
C VAL A 25 0.54 -6.28 4.00
N ASP A 26 -0.21 -7.23 4.55
CA ASP A 26 -1.63 -7.07 4.86
C ASP A 26 -1.86 -5.95 5.90
N ASP A 27 -1.09 -5.95 6.99
CA ASP A 27 -1.15 -4.90 8.02
C ASP A 27 -0.87 -3.50 7.43
N PHE A 28 0.07 -3.42 6.49
CA PHE A 28 0.40 -2.18 5.81
C PHE A 28 -0.71 -1.73 4.84
N LEU A 29 -1.28 -2.66 4.07
CA LEU A 29 -2.40 -2.37 3.17
C LEU A 29 -3.64 -1.90 3.94
N ASP A 30 -3.88 -2.38 5.15
CA ASP A 30 -4.96 -1.88 6.00
C ASP A 30 -4.78 -0.39 6.35
N ARG A 31 -3.53 0.05 6.62
CA ARG A 31 -3.23 1.47 6.86
C ARG A 31 -3.40 2.31 5.59
N VAL A 32 -2.98 1.79 4.43
CA VAL A 32 -3.17 2.45 3.13
C VAL A 32 -4.67 2.61 2.86
N ARG A 33 -5.44 1.54 3.01
CA ARG A 33 -6.90 1.54 2.87
C ARG A 33 -7.56 2.56 3.78
N ALA A 34 -7.17 2.62 5.05
CA ALA A 34 -7.71 3.58 6.00
C ALA A 34 -7.42 5.03 5.57
N THR A 35 -6.23 5.29 5.04
CA THR A 35 -5.83 6.60 4.52
C THR A 35 -6.66 7.00 3.30
N LEU A 36 -6.78 6.13 2.29
CA LEU A 36 -7.60 6.39 1.10
C LEU A 36 -9.08 6.58 1.46
N ALA A 37 -9.62 5.76 2.37
CA ALA A 37 -11.02 5.90 2.82
C ALA A 37 -11.25 7.22 3.56
N ALA A 38 -10.23 7.75 4.26
CA ALA A 38 -10.31 9.07 4.86
C ALA A 38 -10.26 10.17 3.80
N TYR A 39 -9.44 10.02 2.75
CA TYR A 39 -9.42 10.94 1.62
C TYR A 39 -10.75 10.99 0.84
N GLU A 40 -11.40 9.84 0.66
CA GLU A 40 -12.74 9.76 0.06
C GLU A 40 -13.81 10.54 0.85
N ARG A 41 -13.61 10.65 2.17
CA ARG A 41 -14.51 11.39 3.08
C ARG A 41 -14.08 12.83 3.34
N GLY A 42 -12.91 13.28 2.84
CA GLY A 42 -12.35 14.59 3.13
C GLY A 42 -10.84 14.56 3.37
N ARG A 43 -10.33 15.30 4.36
CA ARG A 43 -8.90 15.29 4.71
C ARG A 43 -8.65 14.44 5.98
N PRO A 44 -7.79 13.41 5.93
CA PRO A 44 -7.34 12.69 7.11
C PRO A 44 -6.53 13.57 8.06
N ALA A 45 -6.62 13.30 9.38
CA ALA A 45 -5.81 13.98 10.39
C ALA A 45 -4.33 13.56 10.31
N GLU A 46 -4.06 12.28 10.10
CA GLU A 46 -2.71 11.70 10.00
C GLU A 46 -2.66 10.67 8.86
N PRO A 47 -2.63 11.12 7.59
CA PRO A 47 -2.50 10.20 6.45
C PRO A 47 -1.12 9.54 6.41
N LEU A 48 -1.06 8.31 5.89
CA LEU A 48 0.15 7.85 5.22
C LEU A 48 0.46 8.77 4.04
N THR A 49 1.72 9.19 3.93
CA THR A 49 2.21 9.94 2.77
C THR A 49 2.73 9.00 1.68
N ALA A 50 2.86 9.53 0.47
CA ALA A 50 3.52 8.82 -0.63
C ALA A 50 4.96 8.42 -0.29
N GLU A 51 5.66 9.24 0.50
CA GLU A 51 7.02 8.93 0.99
C GLU A 51 7.01 7.77 1.99
N ASP A 52 6.03 7.74 2.92
CA ASP A 52 5.89 6.63 3.87
C ASP A 52 5.70 5.28 3.16
N VAL A 53 4.96 5.28 2.05
CA VAL A 53 4.77 4.08 1.22
C VAL A 53 6.05 3.70 0.49
N THR A 54 6.73 4.66 -0.13
CA THR A 54 8.00 4.43 -0.85
C THR A 54 9.10 3.89 0.09
N MET A 55 9.10 4.35 1.34
CA MET A 55 10.09 3.96 2.35
C MET A 55 9.70 2.70 3.14
N SER A 56 8.52 2.14 2.88
CA SER A 56 8.06 0.91 3.54
C SER A 56 8.99 -0.26 3.21
N ARG A 57 9.20 -1.15 4.19
CA ARG A 57 10.06 -2.33 4.06
C ARG A 57 9.37 -3.52 4.68
N PHE A 58 9.28 -4.61 3.93
CA PHE A 58 8.73 -5.88 4.40
C PHE A 58 9.86 -6.88 4.58
N ARG A 59 9.69 -7.77 5.55
CA ARG A 59 10.62 -8.86 5.80
C ARG A 59 10.59 -9.83 4.63
N PRO A 60 11.75 -10.15 4.00
CA PRO A 60 11.79 -11.18 2.98
C PRO A 60 11.55 -12.57 3.56
N THR A 61 11.01 -13.43 2.73
CA THR A 61 10.70 -14.82 3.02
C THR A 61 11.34 -15.72 1.98
N ARG A 62 11.95 -16.82 2.45
CA ARG A 62 12.51 -17.87 1.59
C ARG A 62 12.16 -19.21 2.22
N PHE A 63 11.66 -20.16 1.42
CA PHE A 63 11.20 -21.48 1.87
C PHE A 63 10.02 -21.48 2.86
N ARG A 64 9.25 -20.38 2.91
CA ARG A 64 7.99 -20.22 3.65
C ARG A 64 7.02 -19.40 2.80
N ASP A 65 5.74 -19.44 3.13
CA ASP A 65 4.71 -18.66 2.42
C ASP A 65 5.00 -17.16 2.47
N GLY A 66 4.97 -16.52 1.30
CA GLY A 66 5.10 -15.09 1.10
C GLY A 66 4.22 -14.61 -0.05
N TYR A 67 3.97 -13.31 -0.16
CA TYR A 67 3.45 -12.71 -1.39
C TYR A 67 4.59 -12.44 -2.36
N ASP A 68 4.33 -12.57 -3.66
CA ASP A 68 5.30 -12.24 -4.70
C ASP A 68 5.77 -10.78 -4.57
N GLN A 69 7.09 -10.56 -4.51
CA GLN A 69 7.66 -9.23 -4.23
C GLN A 69 7.37 -8.26 -5.36
N ASP A 70 7.54 -8.69 -6.61
CA ASP A 70 7.33 -7.84 -7.79
C ASP A 70 5.87 -7.38 -7.84
N GLU A 71 4.92 -8.29 -7.56
CA GLU A 71 3.49 -7.93 -7.55
C GLU A 71 3.12 -6.96 -6.42
N VAL A 72 3.75 -7.09 -5.24
CA VAL A 72 3.56 -6.17 -4.12
C VAL A 72 4.13 -4.80 -4.47
N ASP A 73 5.37 -4.76 -4.96
CA ASP A 73 6.06 -3.51 -5.29
C ASP A 73 5.35 -2.74 -6.41
N ASP A 74 4.93 -3.43 -7.48
CA ASP A 74 4.13 -2.85 -8.58
C ASP A 74 2.81 -2.25 -8.09
N PHE A 75 2.18 -2.88 -7.10
CA PHE A 75 0.94 -2.35 -6.51
C PHE A 75 1.20 -1.15 -5.62
N LEU A 76 2.27 -1.17 -4.82
CA LEU A 76 2.65 -0.03 -3.97
C LEU A 76 3.04 1.19 -4.79
N ASP A 77 3.62 1.02 -5.97
CA ASP A 77 3.86 2.12 -6.90
C ASP A 77 2.56 2.81 -7.35
N GLN A 78 1.49 2.05 -7.59
CA GLN A 78 0.17 2.61 -7.90
C GLN A 78 -0.41 3.39 -6.71
N VAL A 79 -0.24 2.87 -5.50
CA VAL A 79 -0.64 3.55 -4.26
C VAL A 79 0.12 4.87 -4.09
N VAL A 80 1.44 4.89 -4.33
CA VAL A 80 2.27 6.10 -4.27
C VAL A 80 1.75 7.16 -5.23
N VAL A 81 1.44 6.78 -6.47
CA VAL A 81 0.88 7.71 -7.47
C VAL A 81 -0.44 8.31 -6.98
N GLU A 82 -1.33 7.50 -6.41
CA GLU A 82 -2.61 7.96 -5.90
C GLU A 82 -2.45 8.92 -4.70
N LEU A 83 -1.61 8.57 -3.73
CA LEU A 83 -1.39 9.41 -2.55
C LEU A 83 -0.80 10.78 -2.93
N ARG A 84 0.13 10.82 -3.90
CA ARG A 84 0.67 12.11 -4.41
C ARG A 84 -0.42 13.00 -5.01
N GLN A 85 -1.40 12.42 -5.72
CA GLN A 85 -2.52 13.19 -6.27
C GLN A 85 -3.40 13.77 -5.16
N HIS A 86 -3.69 12.97 -4.13
CA HIS A 86 -4.44 13.47 -2.97
C HIS A 86 -3.69 14.56 -2.21
N GLU A 87 -2.40 14.36 -1.92
CA GLU A 87 -1.54 15.35 -1.27
C GLU A 87 -1.55 16.68 -2.05
N ALA A 88 -1.30 16.63 -3.36
CA ALA A 88 -1.28 17.83 -4.21
C ALA A 88 -2.65 18.55 -4.26
N ARG A 89 -3.75 17.79 -4.31
CA ARG A 89 -5.11 18.35 -4.27
C ARG A 89 -5.36 19.12 -2.98
N TRP A 90 -4.86 18.63 -1.84
CA TRP A 90 -5.03 19.28 -0.54
C TRP A 90 -4.04 20.42 -0.31
N SER A 91 -2.81 20.33 -0.83
CA SER A 91 -1.86 21.46 -0.82
C SER A 91 -2.37 22.66 -1.61
N SER A 92 -3.20 22.42 -2.64
CA SER A 92 -3.75 23.49 -3.51
C SER A 92 -5.04 24.13 -2.97
N GLY A 93 -5.61 23.59 -1.88
CA GLY A 93 -6.85 24.07 -1.26
C GLY A 93 -6.69 24.68 0.14
N ALA A 94 -5.44 24.85 0.61
CA ALA A 94 -5.07 25.45 1.88
C ALA A 94 -4.63 26.91 1.72
#